data_AF-A0A7S1H5K3-F1
#
_entry.id   AF-A0A7S1H5K3-F1
#
_cell.length_a   1.000
_cell.length_b   1.000
_cell.length_c   1.000
_cell.angle_alpha   90.00
_cell.angle_beta   90.00
_cell.angle_gamma   90.00
#
_symmetry.space_group_name_H-M   'P 1'
#
loop_
_entity.id
_entity.type
_entity.pdbx_description
1 polymer ?
#
loop_
_entity_poly.entity_id
_entity_poly.type
_entity_poly.pdbx_seq_one_letter_code
_entity_poly.pdbx_strand_id
1 'polypeptide(L)'
;IQLGESFSTALATQTQAFDALFVAVVEASERSGQVEQALFEQASYLAWVEQLRSKLIAAAVYPVMLISAGTAVVLFLLLFVVPRFAGLLDGVGGDMPAASRWLIAVGSFSGAHPGALLLIAAALFVAPVLAWQRGLREALMSRLWKLPVIGPRL
;
A
#
# COMPACT_ATOMS: atom_id res chain seq x y z
N ILE A 1 9.87 -5.00 -38.71
CA ILE A 1 10.28 -6.31 -39.27
C ILE A 1 10.89 -6.11 -40.66
N GLN A 2 11.92 -5.26 -40.81
CA GLN A 2 12.52 -4.93 -42.12
C GLN A 2 13.93 -5.50 -42.32
N LEU A 3 14.43 -6.33 -41.38
CA LEU A 3 15.84 -6.77 -41.34
C LEU A 3 16.05 -8.31 -41.31
N GLY A 4 15.00 -9.12 -41.48
CA GLY A 4 15.12 -10.59 -41.44
C GLY A 4 15.22 -11.21 -40.03
N GLU A 5 15.16 -10.39 -38.98
CA GLU A 5 15.00 -10.88 -37.61
C GLU A 5 13.59 -11.43 -37.36
N SER A 6 13.50 -12.51 -36.58
CA SER A 6 12.23 -13.09 -36.15
C SER A 6 11.47 -12.13 -35.24
N PHE A 7 10.14 -12.18 -35.28
CA PHE A 7 9.27 -11.38 -34.44
C PHE A 7 9.50 -11.69 -32.95
N SER A 8 9.76 -12.94 -32.59
CA SER A 8 10.19 -13.34 -31.23
C SER A 8 11.46 -12.63 -30.77
N THR A 9 12.46 -12.49 -31.64
CA THR A 9 13.73 -11.80 -31.33
C THR A 9 13.48 -10.31 -31.06
N ALA A 10 12.62 -9.67 -31.84
CA ALA A 10 12.26 -8.27 -31.62
C ALA A 10 11.53 -8.05 -30.28
N LEU A 11 10.65 -8.98 -29.87
CA LEU A 11 9.96 -8.92 -28.57
C LEU A 11 10.90 -9.17 -27.39
N ALA A 12 11.89 -10.07 -27.56
CA ALA A 12 12.89 -10.39 -26.53
C ALA A 12 13.70 -9.14 -26.09
N THR A 13 13.85 -8.15 -26.96
CA THR A 13 14.53 -6.89 -26.65
C THR A 13 13.76 -6.01 -25.65
N GLN A 14 12.46 -6.26 -25.43
CA GLN A 14 11.60 -5.52 -24.51
C GLN A 14 11.14 -6.38 -23.31
N THR A 15 12.08 -6.85 -22.49
CA THR A 15 11.82 -7.69 -21.31
C THR A 15 10.94 -7.06 -20.23
N GLN A 16 10.75 -5.73 -20.24
CA GLN A 16 9.83 -5.04 -19.32
C GLN A 16 8.37 -5.10 -19.78
N ALA A 17 8.14 -5.19 -21.09
CA ALA A 17 6.80 -5.22 -21.68
C ALA A 17 6.34 -6.65 -21.98
N PHE A 18 7.28 -7.53 -22.32
CA PHE A 18 7.03 -8.93 -22.66
C PHE A 18 7.86 -9.83 -21.76
N ASP A 19 7.19 -10.72 -21.04
CA ASP A 19 7.89 -11.70 -20.22
C ASP A 19 8.51 -12.79 -21.09
N ALA A 20 9.50 -13.50 -20.52
CA ALA A 20 10.20 -14.56 -21.23
C ALA A 20 9.25 -15.70 -21.66
N LEU A 21 8.16 -15.90 -20.92
CA LEU A 21 7.16 -16.91 -21.24
C LEU A 21 6.41 -16.57 -22.53
N PHE A 22 5.93 -15.34 -22.68
CA PHE A 22 5.23 -14.88 -23.86
C PHE A 22 6.14 -14.87 -25.10
N VAL A 23 7.40 -14.46 -24.94
CA VAL A 23 8.39 -14.53 -26.04
C VAL A 23 8.58 -15.97 -26.53
N ALA A 24 8.65 -16.95 -25.63
CA ALA A 24 8.77 -18.36 -26.00
C ALA A 24 7.50 -18.90 -26.68
N VAL A 25 6.31 -18.45 -26.26
CA VAL A 25 5.04 -18.79 -26.93
C VAL A 25 5.04 -18.23 -28.36
N VAL A 26 5.45 -16.98 -28.55
CA VAL A 26 5.54 -16.35 -29.89
C VAL A 26 6.56 -17.06 -30.77
N GLU A 27 7.72 -17.47 -30.25
CA GLU A 27 8.72 -18.24 -31.01
C GLU A 27 8.15 -19.59 -31.50
N ALA A 28 7.40 -20.30 -30.66
CA ALA A 28 6.71 -21.53 -31.06
C ALA A 28 5.63 -21.26 -32.12
N SER A 29 4.86 -20.18 -31.95
CA SER A 29 3.81 -19.77 -32.89
C SER A 29 4.35 -19.25 -34.22
N GLU A 30 5.57 -18.72 -34.28
CA GLU A 30 6.25 -18.37 -35.54
C GLU A 30 6.53 -19.60 -36.38
N ARG A 31 6.96 -20.70 -35.76
CA ARG A 31 7.23 -21.97 -36.45
C ARG A 31 5.95 -22.63 -36.99
N SER A 32 4.82 -22.45 -36.32
CA SER A 32 3.51 -22.99 -36.72
C SER A 32 2.67 -22.03 -37.59
N GLY A 33 3.13 -20.78 -37.77
CA GLY A 33 2.40 -19.75 -38.51
C GLY A 33 1.17 -19.19 -37.77
N GLN A 34 1.08 -19.36 -36.45
CA GLN A 34 -0.09 -19.02 -35.62
C GLN A 34 0.17 -17.82 -34.69
N VAL A 35 1.09 -16.93 -35.07
CA VAL A 35 1.46 -15.76 -34.25
C VAL A 35 0.25 -14.86 -33.97
N GLU A 36 -0.62 -14.67 -34.97
CA GLU A 36 -1.84 -13.87 -34.82
C GLU A 36 -2.72 -14.38 -33.65
N GLN A 37 -2.90 -15.70 -33.56
CA GLN A 37 -3.69 -16.30 -32.49
C GLN A 37 -3.03 -16.10 -31.12
N ALA A 38 -1.71 -16.29 -31.02
CA ALA A 38 -0.98 -16.07 -29.77
C ALA A 38 -1.07 -14.61 -29.29
N LEU A 39 -0.97 -13.65 -30.21
CA LEU A 39 -1.16 -12.22 -29.90
C LEU A 39 -2.58 -11.93 -29.44
N PHE A 40 -3.59 -12.53 -30.07
CA PHE A 40 -5.00 -12.36 -29.72
C PHE A 40 -5.33 -12.90 -28.32
N GLU A 41 -4.80 -14.08 -27.99
CA GLU A 41 -4.95 -14.69 -26.67
C GLU A 41 -4.28 -13.83 -25.59
N GLN A 42 -3.09 -13.31 -25.85
CA GLN A 42 -2.40 -12.40 -24.92
C GLN A 42 -3.16 -11.07 -24.73
N ALA A 43 -3.67 -10.48 -25.82
CA ALA A 43 -4.46 -9.26 -25.74
C ALA A 43 -5.74 -9.48 -24.90
N SER A 44 -6.40 -10.61 -25.09
CA SER A 44 -7.59 -11.01 -24.32
C SER A 44 -7.26 -11.19 -22.84
N TYR A 45 -6.13 -11.84 -22.53
CA TYR A 45 -5.65 -12.00 -21.16
C TYR A 45 -5.38 -10.63 -20.49
N LEU A 46 -4.65 -9.74 -21.15
CA LEU A 46 -4.35 -8.40 -20.62
C LEU A 46 -5.62 -7.57 -20.41
N ALA A 47 -6.58 -7.65 -21.33
CA ALA A 47 -7.87 -6.97 -21.19
C ALA A 47 -8.65 -7.48 -19.97
N TRP A 48 -8.63 -8.80 -19.72
CA TRP A 48 -9.25 -9.40 -18.55
C TRP A 48 -8.56 -8.96 -17.25
N VAL A 49 -7.23 -8.94 -17.22
CA VAL A 49 -6.45 -8.45 -16.07
C VAL A 49 -6.77 -6.99 -15.76
N GLU A 50 -6.86 -6.11 -16.77
CA GLU A 50 -7.20 -4.70 -16.55
C GLU A 50 -8.63 -4.53 -16.04
N GLN A 51 -9.59 -5.32 -16.55
CA GLN A 51 -10.95 -5.31 -16.02
C GLN A 51 -11.00 -5.74 -14.56
N LEU A 52 -10.25 -6.78 -14.18
CA LEU A 52 -10.15 -7.21 -12.79
C LEU A 52 -9.51 -6.13 -11.92
N ARG A 53 -8.41 -5.54 -12.38
CA ARG A 53 -7.72 -4.46 -11.68
C ARG A 53 -8.65 -3.28 -11.44
N SER A 54 -9.40 -2.85 -12.47
CA SER A 54 -10.38 -1.78 -12.37
C SER A 54 -11.46 -2.10 -11.33
N LYS A 55 -12.01 -3.32 -11.34
CA LYS A 55 -13.01 -3.76 -10.33
C LYS A 55 -12.44 -3.76 -8.92
N LEU A 56 -11.21 -4.24 -8.74
CA LEU A 56 -10.55 -4.24 -7.42
C LEU A 56 -10.31 -2.82 -6.91
N ILE A 57 -9.84 -1.91 -7.78
CA ILE A 57 -9.65 -0.50 -7.43
C ILE A 57 -10.99 0.11 -7.03
N ALA A 58 -12.04 -0.08 -7.85
CA ALA A 58 -13.37 0.46 -7.57
C ALA A 58 -13.94 -0.04 -6.22
N ALA A 59 -13.78 -1.33 -5.91
CA ALA A 59 -14.22 -1.89 -4.63
C ALA A 59 -13.42 -1.35 -3.42
N ALA A 60 -12.16 -0.98 -3.62
CA ALA A 60 -11.30 -0.45 -2.57
C ALA A 60 -11.54 1.04 -2.26
N VAL A 61 -12.18 1.80 -3.17
CA VAL A 61 -12.43 3.24 -2.98
C VAL A 61 -13.23 3.52 -1.70
N TYR A 62 -14.34 2.80 -1.50
CA TYR A 62 -15.23 3.06 -0.36
C TYR A 62 -14.55 2.78 1.00
N PRO A 63 -13.92 1.62 1.25
CA PRO A 63 -13.17 1.38 2.48
C PRO A 63 -12.08 2.43 2.74
N VAL A 64 -11.33 2.84 1.71
CA VAL A 64 -10.26 3.84 1.84
C VAL A 64 -10.83 5.21 2.22
N MET A 65 -11.94 5.64 1.61
CA MET A 65 -12.60 6.89 2.00
C MET A 65 -13.08 6.86 3.44
N LEU A 66 -13.70 5.76 3.87
CA LEU A 66 -14.23 5.64 5.23
C LEU A 66 -13.11 5.64 6.28
N ILE A 67 -12.05 4.85 6.06
CA ILE A 67 -10.90 4.78 6.96
C ILE A 67 -10.17 6.12 7.03
N SER A 68 -9.97 6.80 5.90
CA SER A 68 -9.30 8.10 5.87
C SER A 68 -10.09 9.17 6.61
N ALA A 69 -11.40 9.28 6.36
CA ALA A 69 -12.28 10.21 7.06
C ALA A 69 -12.34 9.92 8.58
N GLY A 70 -12.52 8.65 8.96
CA GLY A 70 -12.54 8.25 10.37
C GLY A 70 -11.22 8.54 11.09
N THR A 71 -10.10 8.23 10.43
CA THR A 71 -8.76 8.51 10.98
C THR A 71 -8.54 10.02 11.16
N ALA A 72 -8.97 10.85 10.20
CA ALA A 72 -8.89 12.30 10.32
C ALA A 72 -9.68 12.84 11.52
N VAL A 73 -10.90 12.32 11.75
CA VAL A 73 -11.72 12.70 12.91
C VAL A 73 -11.05 12.28 14.22
N VAL A 74 -10.58 11.04 14.33
CA VAL A 74 -9.91 10.54 15.55
C VAL A 74 -8.65 11.36 15.86
N LEU A 75 -7.84 11.66 14.85
CA LEU A 75 -6.64 12.49 15.01
C LEU A 75 -6.99 13.91 15.45
N PHE A 76 -8.01 14.51 14.86
CA PHE A 76 -8.49 15.83 15.28
C PHE A 76 -8.92 15.83 16.75
N LEU A 77 -9.66 14.80 17.18
CA LEU A 77 -10.05 14.66 18.57
C LEU A 77 -8.81 14.53 19.49
N LEU A 78 -7.87 13.65 19.16
CA LEU A 78 -6.68 13.41 19.98
C LEU A 78 -5.73 14.60 20.06
N LEU A 79 -5.57 15.36 18.98
CA LEU A 79 -4.61 16.48 18.90
C LEU A 79 -5.18 17.80 19.46
N PHE A 80 -6.46 18.05 19.27
CA PHE A 80 -7.06 19.34 19.62
C PHE A 80 -8.06 19.24 20.78
N VAL A 81 -8.91 18.22 20.79
CA VAL A 81 -10.03 18.14 21.74
C VAL A 81 -9.57 17.55 23.06
N VAL A 82 -8.93 16.38 23.05
CA VAL A 82 -8.48 15.67 24.26
C VAL A 82 -7.54 16.53 25.13
N PRO A 83 -6.51 17.23 24.60
CA PRO A 83 -5.62 18.03 25.45
C PRO A 83 -6.35 19.21 26.11
N ARG A 84 -7.33 19.82 25.41
CA ARG A 84 -8.16 20.88 25.97
C ARG A 84 -9.02 20.37 27.13
N PHE A 85 -9.66 19.21 26.96
CA PHE A 85 -10.44 18.59 28.03
C PHE A 85 -9.57 18.14 29.22
N ALA A 86 -8.39 17.61 28.96
CA ALA A 86 -7.43 17.24 30.00
C ALA A 86 -7.04 18.47 30.85
N GLY A 87 -6.74 19.61 30.21
CA GLY A 87 -6.43 20.85 30.93
C GLY A 87 -7.58 21.41 31.77
N LEU A 88 -8.84 21.16 31.37
CA LEU A 88 -10.01 21.53 32.18
C LEU A 88 -10.16 20.64 33.42
N LEU A 89 -9.78 19.37 33.31
CA LEU A 89 -9.89 18.38 34.39
C LEU A 89 -8.73 18.50 35.39
N ASP A 90 -7.54 18.90 34.96
CA ASP A 90 -6.36 19.07 35.84
C ASP A 90 -6.58 20.05 37.00
N GLY A 91 -7.48 21.02 36.86
CA GLY A 91 -7.84 21.97 37.92
C GLY A 91 -8.83 21.42 38.96
N VAL A 92 -9.43 20.26 38.72
CA VAL A 92 -10.43 19.63 39.61
C VAL A 92 -9.70 18.75 40.62
N GLY A 93 -9.15 19.37 41.66
CA GLY A 93 -8.46 18.67 42.75
C GLY A 93 -9.40 17.72 43.51
N GLY A 94 -9.19 16.41 43.37
CA GLY A 94 -9.95 15.38 44.07
C GLY A 94 -9.64 13.96 43.59
N ASP A 95 -10.22 12.96 44.28
CA ASP A 95 -10.07 11.53 44.00
C ASP A 95 -10.71 11.16 42.65
N MET A 96 -9.95 11.31 41.57
CA MET A 96 -10.46 11.14 40.22
C MET A 96 -10.69 9.65 39.88
N PRO A 97 -11.87 9.31 39.32
CA PRO A 97 -12.11 8.00 38.74
C PRO A 97 -11.03 7.61 37.73
N ALA A 98 -10.69 6.33 37.65
CA ALA A 98 -9.60 5.84 36.80
C ALA A 98 -9.74 6.26 35.32
N ALA A 99 -10.97 6.38 34.83
CA ALA A 99 -11.26 6.85 33.47
C ALA A 99 -10.79 8.30 33.22
N SER A 100 -10.98 9.20 34.19
CA SER A 100 -10.54 10.60 34.06
C SER A 100 -9.03 10.73 34.09
N ARG A 101 -8.34 9.94 34.94
CA ARG A 101 -6.87 9.88 34.96
C ARG A 101 -6.29 9.37 33.64
N TRP A 102 -6.94 8.37 33.03
CA TRP A 102 -6.52 7.87 31.72
C TRP A 102 -6.69 8.93 30.63
N LEU A 103 -7.79 9.69 30.65
CA LEU A 103 -8.02 10.77 29.68
C LEU A 103 -7.00 11.91 29.80
N ILE A 104 -6.62 12.30 31.02
CA ILE A 104 -5.56 13.29 31.26
C ILE A 104 -4.19 12.75 30.80
N ALA A 105 -3.89 11.48 31.04
CA ALA A 105 -2.66 10.84 30.57
C ALA A 105 -2.57 10.83 29.03
N VAL A 106 -3.66 10.53 28.34
CA VAL A 106 -3.72 10.60 26.88
C VAL A 106 -3.60 12.04 26.38
N GLY A 107 -4.31 12.99 27.02
CA GLY A 107 -4.24 14.42 26.64
C GLY A 107 -2.87 15.05 26.83
N SER A 108 -2.20 14.75 27.94
CA SER A 108 -0.84 15.22 28.22
C SER A 108 0.19 14.58 27.29
N PHE A 109 0.05 13.29 26.96
CA PHE A 109 0.89 12.64 25.95
C PHE A 109 0.70 13.27 24.56
N SER A 110 -0.55 13.52 24.16
CA SER A 110 -0.88 14.17 22.90
C SER A 110 -0.33 15.61 22.82
N GLY A 111 -0.39 16.35 23.93
CA GLY A 111 0.16 17.71 24.01
C GLY A 111 1.69 17.75 24.05
N ALA A 112 2.34 16.79 24.69
CA ALA A 112 3.80 16.74 24.83
C ALA A 112 4.53 16.24 23.57
N HIS A 113 3.88 15.40 22.74
CA HIS A 113 4.51 14.79 21.56
C HIS A 113 3.67 14.96 20.27
N PRO A 114 3.37 16.20 19.84
CA PRO A 114 2.59 16.43 18.62
C PRO A 114 3.26 15.80 17.37
N GLY A 115 4.59 15.76 17.34
CA GLY A 115 5.37 15.12 16.27
C GLY A 115 5.18 13.59 16.21
N ALA A 116 5.04 12.90 17.35
CA ALA A 116 4.83 11.45 17.36
C ALA A 116 3.43 11.07 16.85
N LEU A 117 2.41 11.85 17.20
CA LEU A 117 1.05 11.65 16.68
C LEU A 117 0.97 11.95 15.17
N LEU A 118 1.66 12.98 14.70
CA LEU A 118 1.80 13.25 13.26
C LEU A 118 2.54 12.12 12.53
N LEU A 119 3.57 11.52 13.14
CA LEU A 119 4.26 10.35 12.58
C LEU A 119 3.35 9.12 12.52
N ILE A 120 2.53 8.87 13.54
CA ILE A 120 1.56 7.76 13.54
C ILE A 120 0.48 7.99 12.48
N ALA A 121 -0.03 9.22 12.37
CA ALA A 121 -0.95 9.63 11.32
C ALA A 121 -0.35 9.44 9.92
N ALA A 122 0.88 9.91 9.72
CA ALA A 122 1.62 9.75 8.48
C ALA A 122 1.85 8.26 8.17
N ALA A 123 2.22 7.45 9.15
CA ALA A 123 2.38 6.01 8.97
C ALA A 123 1.06 5.33 8.56
N LEU A 124 -0.07 5.68 9.17
CA LEU A 124 -1.40 5.16 8.83
C LEU A 124 -1.82 5.47 7.39
N PHE A 125 -1.46 6.64 6.86
CA PHE A 125 -1.79 7.04 5.50
C PHE A 125 -0.77 6.60 4.45
N VAL A 126 0.53 6.60 4.80
CA VAL A 126 1.62 6.32 3.87
C VAL A 126 1.93 4.84 3.79
N ALA A 127 1.81 4.06 4.87
CA ALA A 127 2.09 2.63 4.85
C ALA A 127 1.21 1.82 3.87
N PRO A 128 -0.12 2.08 3.74
CA PRO A 128 -0.96 1.40 2.75
C PRO A 128 -0.58 1.76 1.31
N VAL A 129 -0.22 3.04 1.08
CA VAL A 129 0.19 3.54 -0.25
C VAL A 129 1.53 2.94 -0.66
N LEU A 130 2.50 2.87 0.26
CA LEU A 130 3.79 2.22 0.02
C LEU A 130 3.64 0.70 -0.15
N ALA A 131 2.72 0.06 0.58
CA ALA A 131 2.42 -1.37 0.44
C ALA A 131 1.74 -1.70 -0.90
N TRP A 132 1.01 -0.75 -1.49
CA TRP A 132 0.40 -0.88 -2.81
C TRP A 132 1.43 -0.80 -3.95
N GLN A 133 2.56 -0.11 -3.74
CA GLN A 133 3.65 -0.06 -4.72
C GLN A 133 4.45 -1.37 -4.68
N ARG A 134 4.26 -2.25 -5.69
CA ARG A 134 4.94 -3.55 -5.81
C ARG A 134 6.46 -3.48 -5.60
N GLY A 135 7.14 -2.45 -6.11
CA GLY A 135 8.59 -2.27 -5.95
C GLY A 135 9.04 -1.86 -4.54
N LEU A 136 8.19 -1.17 -3.78
CA LEU A 136 8.50 -0.75 -2.41
C LEU A 136 8.18 -1.84 -1.39
N ARG A 137 7.19 -2.71 -1.65
CA ARG A 137 6.92 -3.90 -0.85
C ARG A 137 8.12 -4.85 -0.81
N GLU A 138 8.80 -5.07 -1.94
CA GLU A 138 9.99 -5.93 -2.01
C GLU A 138 11.21 -5.29 -1.30
N ALA A 139 11.37 -3.96 -1.43
CA ALA A 139 12.40 -3.21 -0.72
C ALA A 139 12.15 -3.09 0.80
N LEU A 140 10.88 -2.93 1.21
CA LEU A 140 10.46 -2.92 2.61
C LEU A 140 10.57 -4.31 3.21
N MET A 141 10.14 -5.39 2.53
CA MET A 141 10.30 -6.76 3.03
C MET A 141 11.77 -7.14 3.19
N SER A 142 12.63 -6.77 2.25
CA SER A 142 14.08 -7.01 2.35
C SER A 142 14.81 -6.16 3.41
N ARG A 143 14.25 -4.99 3.79
CA ARG A 143 14.76 -4.16 4.91
C ARG A 143 14.15 -4.52 6.27
N LEU A 144 12.89 -4.95 6.32
CA LEU A 144 12.22 -5.43 7.53
C LEU A 144 12.85 -6.73 8.04
N TRP A 145 13.33 -7.60 7.14
CA TRP A 145 14.14 -8.78 7.51
C TRP A 145 15.56 -8.45 7.99
N LYS A 146 15.99 -7.18 7.94
CA LYS A 146 17.26 -6.72 8.51
C LYS A 146 17.10 -5.99 9.85
N LEU A 147 15.87 -5.84 10.35
CA LEU A 147 15.64 -5.28 11.68
C LEU A 147 15.81 -6.40 12.73
N PRO A 148 16.78 -6.27 13.67
CA PRO A 148 17.13 -7.28 14.68
C PRO A 148 16.08 -7.44 15.80
N VAL A 149 14.83 -7.03 15.57
CA VAL A 149 13.73 -7.12 16.55
C VAL A 149 12.86 -8.37 16.31
N ILE A 150 12.91 -8.96 15.12
CA ILE A 150 12.34 -10.29 14.84
C ILE A 150 13.51 -11.23 14.52
N GLY A 151 14.45 -11.33 15.46
CA GLY A 151 15.47 -12.36 15.44
C GLY A 151 14.81 -13.73 15.62
N PRO A 152 15.15 -14.73 14.79
CA PRO A 152 14.51 -16.03 14.79
C PRO A 152 14.79 -16.75 16.10
N ARG A 153 13.73 -17.03 16.85
CA ARG A 153 13.66 -18.27 17.62
C ARG A 153 12.64 -19.15 16.92
N LEU A 154 13.13 -19.90 15.93
CA LEU A 154 12.74 -21.24 15.48
C LEU A 154 13.33 -21.49 14.09
#